data_AF-A0A9D8NMD2-F1
#
_entry.id   AF-A0A9D8NMD2-F1
#
_cell.length_a   1.000
_cell.length_b   1.000
_cell.length_c   1.000
_cell.angle_alpha   90.00
_cell.angle_beta   90.00
_cell.angle_gamma   90.00
#
_symmetry.space_group_name_H-M   'P 1'
#
loop_
_entity.id
_entity.type
_entity.pdbx_description
1 polymer ?
#
loop_
_entity_poly.entity_id
_entity_poly.type
_entity_poly.pdbx_seq_one_letter_code
_entity_poly.pdbx_strand_id
1 'polypeptide(L)'
;MAAARRRVSREIRLGRDRRRLLAHRWPGNIRELAHTLERAIVFEESPVLDFPNLAAAAAVPEAAAKPGPEGDWLNPAFHFPAGGGFDLESAINRLVLMALKATKHNVTAAARLLGVTRDYVRYRLEEKGLARALEAEAPEQSPGIPAPRK
;
A
#
# COMPACT_ATOMS: atom_id res chain seq x y z
N MET A 1 -24.18 11.80 -3.93
CA MET A 1 -23.79 12.66 -5.06
C MET A 1 -22.73 11.93 -5.88
N ALA A 2 -22.99 11.70 -7.16
CA ALA A 2 -22.15 10.92 -8.06
C ALA A 2 -20.95 11.76 -8.57
N ALA A 3 -19.72 11.29 -8.32
CA ALA A 3 -18.52 11.88 -8.91
C ALA A 3 -18.37 11.36 -10.34
N ALA A 4 -18.63 12.22 -11.32
CA ALA A 4 -18.45 11.92 -12.73
C ALA A 4 -16.98 11.60 -13.02
N ARG A 5 -16.69 10.34 -13.38
CA ARG A 5 -15.40 9.93 -13.94
C ARG A 5 -15.23 10.56 -15.31
N ARG A 6 -14.70 11.78 -15.36
CA ARG A 6 -14.25 12.40 -16.61
C ARG A 6 -13.10 11.57 -17.17
N ARG A 7 -13.36 10.83 -18.26
CA ARG A 7 -12.28 10.26 -19.08
C ARG A 7 -11.44 11.41 -19.61
N VAL A 8 -10.15 11.36 -19.37
CA VAL A 8 -9.20 12.34 -19.90
C VAL A 8 -8.97 11.99 -21.37
N SER A 9 -9.72 12.63 -22.26
CA SER A 9 -9.65 12.41 -23.72
C SER A 9 -8.57 13.25 -24.40
N ARG A 10 -7.56 13.73 -23.67
CA ARG A 10 -6.47 14.56 -24.21
C ARG A 10 -5.13 13.85 -23.99
N GLU A 11 -4.26 13.89 -24.99
CA GLU A 11 -2.86 13.47 -24.84
C GLU A 11 -2.19 14.37 -23.78
N ILE A 12 -1.89 13.80 -22.63
CA ILE A 12 -1.15 14.46 -21.57
C ILE A 12 0.33 14.16 -21.75
N ARG A 13 1.16 15.20 -21.76
CA ARG A 13 2.61 15.09 -21.79
C ARG A 13 3.18 15.59 -20.47
N LEU A 14 4.17 14.88 -19.94
CA LEU A 14 4.93 15.37 -18.79
C LEU A 14 5.91 16.42 -19.29
N GLY A 15 5.89 17.60 -18.67
CA GLY A 15 6.77 18.69 -19.01
C GLY A 15 8.17 18.54 -18.41
N ARG A 16 8.78 19.66 -18.02
CA ARG A 16 10.20 19.71 -17.62
C ARG A 16 10.48 19.00 -16.29
N ASP A 17 9.44 18.77 -15.50
CA ASP A 17 9.51 18.16 -14.17
C ASP A 17 9.39 16.63 -14.15
N ARG A 18 9.39 15.96 -15.32
CA ARG A 18 9.42 14.49 -15.40
C ARG A 18 10.53 13.87 -14.54
N ARG A 19 11.71 14.50 -14.51
CA ARG A 19 12.84 14.04 -13.68
C ARG A 19 12.53 14.11 -12.17
N ARG A 20 11.75 15.10 -11.74
CA ARG A 20 11.38 15.26 -10.32
C ARG A 20 10.36 14.21 -9.90
N LEU A 21 9.38 13.89 -10.75
CA LEU A 21 8.44 12.79 -10.52
C LEU A 21 9.14 11.44 -10.35
N LEU A 22 10.16 11.18 -11.17
CA LEU A 22 10.94 9.94 -11.13
C LEU A 22 11.89 9.88 -9.93
N ALA A 23 12.41 11.02 -9.47
CA ALA A 23 13.31 11.10 -8.32
C ALA A 23 12.57 11.15 -6.97
N HIS A 24 11.27 11.42 -6.97
CA HIS A 24 10.48 11.51 -5.75
C HIS A 24 10.25 10.11 -5.14
N ARG A 25 10.37 10.01 -3.82
CA ARG A 25 10.35 8.72 -3.11
C ARG A 25 8.94 8.17 -2.85
N TRP A 26 7.91 9.00 -3.05
CA TRP A 26 6.48 8.68 -2.88
C TRP A 26 6.19 7.92 -1.58
N PRO A 27 6.33 8.56 -0.41
CA PRO A 27 6.17 7.91 0.90
C PRO A 27 4.79 7.23 1.09
N GLY A 28 3.75 7.69 0.40
CA GLY A 28 2.40 7.13 0.35
C GLY A 28 2.16 6.09 -0.76
N ASN A 29 3.21 5.57 -1.40
CA ASN A 29 3.16 4.61 -2.52
C ASN A 29 2.40 5.14 -3.76
N ILE A 30 1.91 4.23 -4.62
CA ILE A 30 1.18 4.50 -5.87
C ILE A 30 -0.05 5.41 -5.66
N ARG A 31 -0.67 5.39 -4.47
CA ARG A 31 -1.83 6.25 -4.17
C ARG A 31 -1.47 7.73 -4.13
N GLU A 32 -0.31 8.08 -3.56
CA GLU A 32 0.14 9.46 -3.51
C GLU A 32 0.55 9.97 -4.90
N LEU A 33 1.20 9.12 -5.69
CA LEU A 33 1.46 9.40 -7.11
C LEU A 33 0.14 9.61 -7.87
N ALA A 34 -0.84 8.72 -7.70
CA ALA A 34 -2.14 8.81 -8.36
C ALA A 34 -2.87 10.11 -7.98
N HIS A 35 -2.99 10.43 -6.69
CA HIS A 35 -3.62 11.67 -6.24
C HIS A 35 -2.88 12.92 -6.75
N THR A 36 -1.55 12.89 -6.80
CA THR A 36 -0.75 14.01 -7.30
C THR A 36 -0.99 14.23 -8.80
N LEU A 37 -1.03 13.16 -9.59
CA LEU A 37 -1.34 13.22 -11.02
C LEU A 37 -2.80 13.62 -11.26
N GLU A 38 -3.75 13.06 -10.51
CA GLU A 38 -5.17 13.41 -10.60
C GLU A 38 -5.39 14.89 -10.32
N ARG A 39 -4.77 15.41 -9.26
CA ARG A 39 -4.83 16.84 -8.94
C ARG A 39 -4.21 17.67 -10.06
N ALA A 40 -3.03 17.31 -10.56
CA ALA A 40 -2.42 18.05 -11.67
C ALA A 40 -3.33 18.08 -12.91
N ILE A 41 -3.99 16.98 -13.26
CA ILE A 41 -4.92 16.92 -14.40
C ILE A 41 -6.17 17.77 -14.18
N VAL A 42 -6.66 17.87 -12.94
CA VAL A 42 -7.85 18.65 -12.60
C VAL A 42 -7.57 20.15 -12.60
N PHE A 43 -6.38 20.56 -12.14
CA PHE A 43 -6.02 21.97 -11.98
C PHE A 43 -5.32 22.57 -13.19
N GLU A 44 -4.66 21.76 -14.03
CA GLU A 44 -3.95 22.24 -15.21
C GLU A 44 -4.84 22.14 -16.46
N GLU A 45 -5.13 23.28 -17.09
CA GLU A 45 -5.92 23.32 -18.34
C GLU A 45 -5.07 22.99 -19.59
N SER A 46 -3.74 22.96 -19.41
CA SER A 46 -2.73 22.69 -20.43
C SER A 46 -2.53 21.17 -20.67
N PRO A 47 -2.24 20.72 -21.91
CA PRO A 47 -1.88 19.32 -22.18
C PRO A 47 -0.49 18.94 -21.65
N VAL A 48 0.29 19.89 -21.13
CA VAL A 48 1.59 19.65 -20.51
C VAL A 48 1.45 19.81 -18.99
N LEU A 49 1.70 18.74 -18.25
CA LEU A 49 1.73 18.77 -16.79
C LEU A 49 3.15 19.11 -16.31
N ASP A 50 3.28 20.26 -15.66
CA ASP A 50 4.45 20.64 -14.90
C ASP A 50 4.17 20.51 -13.39
N PHE A 51 5.23 20.28 -12.62
CA PHE A 51 5.14 20.05 -11.18
C PHE A 51 6.11 21.00 -10.46
N PRO A 52 5.92 22.34 -10.61
CA PRO A 52 6.87 23.32 -10.10
C PRO A 52 6.99 23.26 -8.58
N ASN A 53 5.89 22.87 -7.91
CA ASN A 53 5.80 22.72 -6.45
C ASN A 53 6.10 21.29 -5.97
N LEU A 54 6.38 20.35 -6.88
CA LEU A 54 6.96 19.07 -6.48
C LEU A 54 8.42 19.35 -6.16
N ALA A 55 8.68 19.58 -4.88
CA ALA A 55 10.02 19.74 -4.36
C ALA A 55 10.89 18.61 -4.90
N ALA A 56 11.98 18.94 -5.59
CA ALA A 56 12.99 17.99 -6.01
C ALA A 56 13.71 17.50 -4.76
N ALA A 57 13.09 16.59 -4.01
CA ALA A 57 13.56 16.15 -2.70
C ALA A 57 14.18 17.30 -1.87
N ALA A 58 13.53 18.47 -1.81
CA ALA A 58 13.82 19.38 -0.72
C ALA A 58 13.10 18.77 0.46
N ALA A 59 13.90 18.19 1.35
CA ALA A 59 13.48 17.64 2.62
C ALA A 59 12.34 18.49 3.19
N VAL A 60 11.14 17.93 3.22
CA VAL A 60 10.15 18.37 4.20
C VAL A 60 10.88 18.33 5.53
N PRO A 61 10.90 19.42 6.33
CA PRO A 61 11.58 19.39 7.60
C PRO A 61 10.97 18.23 8.37
N GLU A 62 11.85 17.27 8.59
CA GLU A 62 11.75 16.13 9.46
C GLU A 62 11.33 16.64 10.84
N ALA A 63 10.03 16.85 11.03
CA ALA A 63 9.45 16.85 12.35
C ALA A 63 9.49 15.40 12.82
N ALA A 64 10.69 15.01 13.24
CA ALA A 64 11.05 13.79 13.95
C ALA A 64 10.66 12.47 13.25
N ALA A 65 11.28 12.18 12.12
CA ALA A 65 11.61 10.80 11.79
C ALA A 65 13.12 10.70 11.69
N LYS A 66 13.80 10.88 12.84
CA LYS A 66 15.15 10.34 12.99
C LYS A 66 15.08 8.92 12.45
N PRO A 67 15.98 8.48 11.56
CA PRO A 67 16.08 7.07 11.27
C PRO A 67 16.16 6.39 12.64
N GLY A 68 15.19 5.52 12.93
CA GLY A 68 15.32 4.62 14.06
C GLY A 68 16.68 3.93 13.96
N PRO A 69 17.24 3.43 15.07
CA PRO A 69 18.51 2.70 15.04
C PRO A 69 18.53 1.76 13.83
N GLU A 70 19.59 1.80 13.03
CA GLU A 70 19.68 1.05 11.77
C GLU A 70 19.20 -0.39 11.98
N GLY A 71 18.08 -0.76 11.36
CA GLY A 71 17.44 -2.06 11.54
C GLY A 71 16.12 -2.08 12.31
N ASP A 72 15.60 -0.94 12.80
CA ASP A 72 14.27 -0.90 13.38
C ASP A 72 13.18 -1.01 12.30
N TRP A 73 12.32 -2.02 12.46
CA TRP A 73 11.19 -2.28 11.56
C TRP A 73 10.00 -1.39 11.88
N LEU A 74 9.93 -0.83 13.08
CA LEU A 74 8.81 -0.02 13.52
C LEU A 74 8.89 1.37 12.88
N ASN A 75 7.80 1.76 12.23
CA ASN A 75 7.72 3.09 11.62
C ASN A 75 7.89 4.18 12.69
N PRO A 76 8.89 5.07 12.60
CA PRO A 76 9.10 6.16 13.56
C PRO A 76 7.90 7.11 13.70
N ALA A 77 7.04 7.18 12.68
CA ALA A 77 5.81 7.97 12.71
C ALA A 77 4.63 7.24 13.40
N PHE A 78 4.78 5.98 13.81
CA PHE A 78 3.73 5.24 14.49
C PHE A 78 3.53 5.79 15.91
N HIS A 79 2.28 6.13 16.22
CA HIS A 79 1.84 6.54 17.55
C HIS A 79 0.55 5.80 17.90
N PHE A 80 0.37 5.47 19.17
CA PHE A 80 -0.88 4.88 19.65
C PHE A 80 -2.06 5.86 19.50
N PRO A 81 -3.29 5.38 19.23
CA PRO A 81 -4.47 6.24 19.11
C PRO A 81 -4.72 7.03 20.40
N ALA A 82 -4.83 8.36 20.29
CA ALA A 82 -4.99 9.26 21.44
C ALA A 82 -6.34 9.15 22.18
N GLY A 83 -7.28 8.34 21.69
CA GLY A 83 -8.66 8.24 22.16
C GLY A 83 -9.05 6.90 22.78
N GLY A 84 -8.10 5.98 23.01
CA GLY A 84 -8.34 4.71 23.68
C GLY A 84 -8.14 3.48 22.80
N GLY A 85 -7.76 2.39 23.47
CA GLY A 85 -7.68 1.01 22.98
C GLY A 85 -6.79 0.78 21.76
N PHE A 86 -5.58 0.24 21.97
CA PHE A 86 -4.85 -0.42 20.89
C PHE A 86 -5.15 -1.91 20.92
N ASP A 87 -5.82 -2.41 19.90
CA ASP A 87 -6.06 -3.85 19.75
C ASP A 87 -4.81 -4.53 19.16
N LEU A 88 -3.97 -5.03 20.07
CA LEU A 88 -2.75 -5.75 19.73
C LEU A 88 -3.04 -7.02 18.92
N GLU A 89 -4.14 -7.71 19.21
CA GLU A 89 -4.48 -8.97 18.57
C GLU A 89 -4.80 -8.76 17.09
N SER A 90 -5.58 -7.72 16.77
CA SER A 90 -5.81 -7.31 15.37
C SER A 90 -4.53 -6.90 14.64
N ALA A 91 -3.60 -6.23 15.33
CA ALA A 91 -2.31 -5.85 14.73
C ALA A 91 -1.45 -7.07 14.42
N ILE A 92 -1.35 -8.03 15.34
CA ILE A 92 -0.66 -9.31 15.15
C ILE A 92 -1.28 -10.08 13.97
N ASN A 93 -2.60 -10.18 13.96
CA ASN A 93 -3.36 -10.86 12.92
C ASN A 93 -3.07 -10.28 11.53
N ARG A 94 -2.98 -8.95 11.42
CA ARG A 94 -2.58 -8.30 10.18
C ARG A 94 -1.17 -8.67 9.73
N LEU A 95 -0.20 -8.74 10.65
CA LEU A 95 1.17 -9.17 10.32
C LEU A 95 1.20 -10.63 9.85
N VAL A 96 0.42 -11.51 10.49
CA VAL A 96 0.28 -12.91 10.08
C VAL A 96 -0.26 -13.03 8.65
N LEU A 97 -1.31 -12.27 8.33
CA LEU A 97 -1.89 -12.25 6.98
C LEU A 97 -0.89 -11.72 5.94
N MET A 98 -0.14 -10.66 6.26
CA MET A 98 0.90 -10.14 5.38
C MET A 98 1.98 -11.18 5.08
N ALA A 99 2.42 -11.92 6.11
CA ALA A 99 3.39 -13.00 5.94
C ALA A 99 2.85 -14.14 5.08
N LEU A 100 1.62 -14.58 5.31
CA LEU A 100 0.97 -15.61 4.50
C LEU A 100 0.84 -15.18 3.04
N LYS A 101 0.45 -13.92 2.78
CA LYS A 101 0.36 -13.38 1.42
C LYS A 101 1.72 -13.38 0.72
N ALA A 102 2.77 -12.91 1.42
CA ALA A 102 4.14 -12.90 0.90
C ALA A 102 4.64 -14.32 0.55
N THR A 103 4.18 -15.34 1.28
CA THR A 103 4.58 -16.74 1.07
C THR A 103 3.57 -17.58 0.29
N LYS A 104 2.60 -16.94 -0.40
CA LYS A 104 1.54 -17.61 -1.18
C LYS A 104 0.75 -18.64 -0.35
N HIS A 105 0.36 -18.26 0.87
CA HIS A 105 -0.37 -19.06 1.86
C HIS A 105 0.40 -20.28 2.39
N ASN A 106 1.72 -20.33 2.24
CA ASN A 106 2.55 -21.36 2.86
C ASN A 106 2.78 -21.03 4.34
N VAL A 107 2.07 -21.75 5.23
CA VAL A 107 2.10 -21.57 6.69
C VAL A 107 3.50 -21.74 7.26
N THR A 108 4.25 -22.76 6.82
CA THR A 108 5.61 -23.03 7.33
C THR A 108 6.58 -21.92 6.92
N ALA A 109 6.49 -21.45 5.68
CA ALA A 109 7.29 -20.32 5.22
C ALA A 109 6.90 -19.00 5.91
N ALA A 110 5.60 -18.76 6.16
CA ALA A 110 5.13 -17.58 6.87
C ALA A 110 5.61 -17.58 8.33
N ALA A 111 5.56 -18.73 9.01
CA ALA A 111 6.08 -18.88 10.36
C ALA A 111 7.59 -18.58 10.43
N ARG A 112 8.38 -19.10 9.47
CA ARG A 112 9.81 -18.77 9.35
C ARG A 112 10.05 -17.28 9.13
N LEU A 113 9.25 -16.63 8.28
CA LEU A 113 9.36 -15.20 7.99
C LEU A 113 9.05 -14.34 9.23
N LEU A 114 8.10 -14.76 10.06
CA LEU A 114 7.72 -14.09 11.30
C LEU A 114 8.59 -14.45 12.50
N GLY A 115 9.48 -15.44 12.39
CA GLY A 115 10.31 -15.93 13.50
C GLY A 115 9.52 -16.65 14.59
N VAL A 116 8.35 -17.21 14.26
CA VAL A 116 7.46 -17.92 15.20
C VAL A 116 7.30 -19.39 14.81
N THR A 117 6.70 -20.19 15.70
CA THR A 117 6.42 -21.60 15.40
C THR A 117 5.31 -21.73 14.35
N ARG A 118 5.31 -22.85 13.61
CA ARG A 118 4.23 -23.18 12.68
C ARG A 118 2.87 -23.24 13.39
N ASP A 119 2.85 -23.80 14.59
CA ASP A 119 1.61 -23.96 15.36
C ASP A 119 1.02 -22.62 15.82
N TYR A 120 1.87 -21.61 16.07
CA TYR A 120 1.40 -20.25 16.36
C TYR A 120 0.59 -19.67 15.18
N VAL A 121 1.12 -19.78 13.96
CA VAL A 121 0.42 -19.29 12.75
C VAL A 121 -0.87 -20.08 12.51
N ARG A 122 -0.86 -21.41 12.75
CA ARG A 122 -2.07 -22.24 12.61
C ARG A 122 -3.14 -21.87 13.64
N TYR A 123 -2.76 -21.71 14.90
CA TYR A 123 -3.68 -21.27 15.97
C TYR A 123 -4.35 -19.94 15.63
N ARG A 124 -3.58 -18.98 15.11
CA ARG A 124 -4.10 -17.68 14.66
C ARG A 124 -5.05 -17.79 13.46
N LEU A 125 -4.86 -18.77 12.58
CA LEU A 125 -5.76 -19.03 11.45
C LEU A 125 -7.10 -19.63 11.90
N GLU A 126 -7.09 -20.42 12.97
CA GLU A 126 -8.27 -21.04 13.56
C GLU A 126 -9.11 -20.03 14.37
N GLU A 127 -8.52 -18.90 14.79
CA GLU A 127 -9.27 -17.80 15.36
C GLU A 127 -10.25 -17.19 14.34
N LYS A 128 -11.52 -17.06 14.78
CA LYS A 128 -12.63 -16.56 13.95
C LYS A 128 -12.37 -15.20 13.28
N GLY A 129 -11.49 -14.38 13.86
CA GLY A 129 -11.10 -13.08 13.31
C GLY A 129 -10.28 -13.17 12.03
N LEU A 130 -9.34 -14.12 11.94
CA LEU A 130 -8.45 -14.28 10.78
C LEU A 130 -9.10 -15.07 9.65
N ALA A 131 -9.86 -16.11 10.00
CA ALA A 131 -10.63 -16.90 9.05
C ALA A 131 -11.57 -16.01 8.23
N ARG A 132 -12.31 -15.11 8.90
CA ARG A 132 -13.20 -14.14 8.24
C ARG A 132 -12.44 -13.16 7.33
N ALA A 133 -11.24 -12.73 7.71
CA ALA A 133 -10.43 -11.82 6.91
C ALA A 133 -9.91 -12.48 5.61
N LEU A 134 -9.53 -13.76 5.67
CA LEU A 134 -9.15 -14.54 4.49
C LEU A 134 -10.34 -14.80 3.55
N GLU A 135 -11.51 -15.09 4.11
CA GLU A 135 -12.74 -15.27 3.33
C GLU A 135 -13.17 -13.98 2.63
N ALA A 136 -13.01 -12.83 3.28
CA ALA A 136 -13.32 -11.52 2.70
C ALA A 136 -12.31 -11.07 1.63
N GLU A 137 -11.07 -11.57 1.66
CA GLU A 137 -10.05 -11.30 0.64
C GLU A 137 -10.05 -12.32 -0.52
N ALA A 138 -10.86 -13.39 -0.48
CA ALA A 138 -11.00 -14.31 -1.60
C ALA A 138 -11.72 -13.59 -2.77
N PRO A 139 -11.04 -13.26 -3.88
CA PRO A 139 -11.71 -12.70 -5.03
C PRO A 139 -12.50 -13.81 -5.72
N GLU A 140 -13.67 -13.44 -6.25
CA GLU A 140 -14.46 -14.26 -7.15
C GLU A 140 -13.57 -14.97 -8.18
N GLN A 141 -13.71 -16.30 -8.15
CA GLN A 141 -13.52 -17.25 -9.24
C GLN A 141 -13.08 -16.62 -10.58
N SER A 142 -11.87 -16.97 -11.04
CA SER A 142 -11.52 -16.92 -12.46
C SER A 142 -12.65 -17.57 -13.29
N PRO A 143 -13.34 -16.84 -14.19
CA PRO A 143 -14.11 -17.52 -15.21
C PRO A 143 -13.13 -18.22 -16.14
N GLY A 144 -13.41 -19.50 -16.39
CA GLY A 144 -12.53 -20.44 -17.05
C GLY A 144 -12.02 -19.94 -18.41
N ILE A 145 -10.75 -20.23 -18.65
CA ILE A 145 -10.17 -20.23 -19.99
C ILE A 145 -10.89 -21.34 -20.77
N PRO A 146 -11.65 -21.06 -21.85
CA PRO A 146 -12.10 -22.12 -22.72
C PRO A 146 -10.89 -22.70 -23.46
N ALA A 147 -10.72 -24.01 -23.37
CA ALA A 147 -9.70 -24.75 -24.11
C ALA A 147 -9.80 -24.46 -25.61
N PRO A 148 -8.68 -24.31 -26.34
CA PRO A 148 -8.74 -24.27 -27.78
C PRO A 148 -9.25 -25.62 -28.29
N ARG A 149 -10.33 -25.59 -29.09
CA ARG A 149 -10.79 -26.76 -29.85
C ARG A 149 -9.74 -27.09 -30.92
N LYS A 150 -9.63 -28.40 -31.20
CA LYS A 150 -8.74 -29.08 -32.16
C LYS A 150 -8.49 -28.31 -33.46
#